data_AF-A0A8S1M7M1-F1
#
_entry.id   AF-A0A8S1M7M1-F1
#
_cell.length_a   1.000
_cell.length_b   1.000
_cell.length_c   1.000
_cell.angle_alpha   90.00
_cell.angle_beta   90.00
_cell.angle_gamma   90.00
#
_symmetry.space_group_name_H-M   'P 1'
#
loop_
_entity.id
_entity.type
_entity.pdbx_description
1 polymer ?
#
loop_
_entity_poly.entity_id
_entity_poly.type
_entity_poly.pdbx_seq_one_letter_code
_entity_poly.pdbx_strand_id
1 'polypeptide(L)'
;MEAFLHNLIRKPLLNQALFTLNKSNQTKEINENYSKQGLLSRKKIKIDQIDNYENKLEGAQKFKYDNKEQNEEVGLNNDMNITFDEQRQDLMLEYHLENSIQYISGQTLAQTMKLYDILIYDCRYLYEFQGGHIQGAKHLNHFTNLFEELFGATKQQNKIVVLYCEFSIKRSQEKYFEIRKLDRSMNKYPKLTYNNLYLLSKGYSEFYKKFQNMCNGNYIPMNDILYEQELEKEQQLRNIAKQKNRLKQIQKITGCLNIK
;
A
#
# COMPACT_ATOMS: atom_id res chain seq x y z
N MET A 1 2.31 -9.15 -42.52
CA MET A 1 2.22 -7.70 -42.66
C MET A 1 0.76 -7.35 -42.89
N GLU A 2 0.22 -6.54 -41.97
CA GLU A 2 -1.00 -5.72 -42.08
C GLU A 2 -2.34 -6.38 -42.45
N ALA A 3 -3.17 -6.67 -41.44
CA ALA A 3 -4.65 -6.61 -41.52
C ALA A 3 -5.38 -6.83 -40.17
N PHE A 4 -4.90 -6.30 -39.03
CA PHE A 4 -5.56 -6.50 -37.72
C PHE A 4 -5.66 -5.25 -36.83
N LEU A 5 -5.74 -4.05 -37.42
CA LEU A 5 -5.61 -2.80 -36.65
C LEU A 5 -6.66 -1.71 -36.97
N HIS A 6 -7.91 -2.08 -37.28
CA HIS A 6 -8.99 -1.08 -37.40
C HIS A 6 -10.37 -1.60 -36.98
N ASN A 7 -10.60 -1.85 -35.68
CA ASN A 7 -11.96 -2.05 -35.18
C ASN A 7 -12.18 -1.68 -33.70
N LEU A 8 -11.57 -0.59 -33.22
CA LEU A 8 -11.86 -0.01 -31.90
C LEU A 8 -12.02 1.51 -31.97
N ILE A 9 -12.90 2.01 -32.84
CA ILE A 9 -13.48 3.35 -32.70
C ILE A 9 -14.94 3.30 -33.13
N ARG A 10 -15.84 3.13 -32.17
CA ARG A 10 -17.23 3.64 -32.18
C ARG A 10 -17.80 3.52 -30.76
N LYS A 11 -17.78 4.65 -30.03
CA LYS A 11 -18.60 4.86 -28.81
C LYS A 11 -20.08 4.91 -29.23
N PRO A 12 -21.02 4.33 -28.48
CA PRO A 12 -22.41 4.77 -28.53
C PRO A 12 -22.61 5.98 -27.61
N LEU A 13 -23.33 6.95 -28.16
CA LEU A 13 -23.71 8.22 -27.57
C LEU A 13 -24.66 8.06 -26.38
N LEU A 14 -24.60 9.05 -25.49
CA LEU A 14 -25.55 9.38 -24.43
C LEU A 14 -27.01 9.21 -24.89
N ASN A 15 -27.77 8.37 -24.19
CA ASN A 15 -29.21 8.53 -24.12
C ASN A 15 -29.55 9.36 -22.87
N GLN A 16 -29.90 10.61 -23.12
CA GLN A 16 -30.65 11.47 -22.22
C GLN A 16 -32.05 10.88 -22.08
N ALA A 17 -32.38 10.35 -20.91
CA ALA A 17 -33.75 10.13 -20.50
C ALA A 17 -34.02 11.00 -19.26
N LEU A 18 -34.85 12.00 -19.48
CA LEU A 18 -35.44 12.89 -18.49
C LEU A 18 -36.06 12.09 -17.34
N PHE A 19 -35.66 12.39 -16.11
CA PHE A 19 -36.42 12.02 -14.93
C PHE A 19 -36.72 13.28 -14.12
N THR A 20 -37.95 13.76 -14.25
CA THR A 20 -38.57 14.68 -13.30
C THR A 20 -39.97 14.16 -13.07
N LEU A 21 -40.27 13.71 -11.84
CA LEU A 21 -41.54 13.93 -11.14
C LEU A 21 -41.55 13.24 -9.75
N ASN A 22 -41.58 14.11 -8.73
CA ASN A 22 -42.43 14.13 -7.54
C ASN A 22 -42.40 13.06 -6.43
N LYS A 23 -42.24 13.62 -5.21
CA LYS A 23 -42.49 13.07 -3.86
C LYS A 23 -43.92 12.54 -3.69
N SER A 24 -44.07 11.45 -2.93
CA SER A 24 -44.98 11.38 -1.77
C SER A 24 -44.78 10.09 -0.95
N ASN A 25 -44.79 10.25 0.37
CA ASN A 25 -44.79 9.20 1.39
C ASN A 25 -45.95 8.21 1.23
N GLN A 26 -45.72 6.93 1.56
CA GLN A 26 -46.64 6.13 2.37
C GLN A 26 -46.00 4.81 2.84
N THR A 27 -45.92 4.68 4.16
CA THR A 27 -45.78 3.45 4.93
C THR A 27 -46.89 2.45 4.62
N LYS A 28 -46.56 1.16 4.49
CA LYS A 28 -47.43 0.04 4.90
C LYS A 28 -46.59 -1.18 5.27
N GLU A 29 -46.96 -1.72 6.40
CA GLU A 29 -46.40 -2.84 7.15
C GLU A 29 -47.09 -4.17 6.76
N ILE A 30 -46.44 -5.30 7.10
CA ILE A 30 -47.00 -6.64 7.40
C ILE A 30 -47.38 -7.49 6.15
N ASN A 31 -46.96 -8.75 5.93
CA ASN A 31 -46.34 -9.76 6.80
C ASN A 31 -45.71 -10.93 6.00
N GLU A 32 -44.63 -11.48 6.57
CA GLU A 32 -44.34 -12.92 6.81
C GLU A 32 -44.44 -13.97 5.68
N ASN A 33 -43.28 -14.57 5.31
CA ASN A 33 -42.78 -15.87 5.82
C ASN A 33 -41.93 -16.60 4.78
N TYR A 34 -40.62 -16.72 5.02
CA TYR A 34 -39.87 -17.99 4.91
C TYR A 34 -38.58 -17.93 5.75
N SER A 35 -38.73 -18.40 6.99
CA SER A 35 -37.82 -19.23 7.79
C SER A 35 -36.34 -19.40 7.40
N LYS A 36 -35.47 -18.79 8.23
CA LYS A 36 -34.36 -19.37 9.02
C LYS A 36 -33.29 -20.26 8.35
N GLN A 37 -32.04 -19.76 8.36
CA GLN A 37 -30.96 -20.30 9.21
C GLN A 37 -29.80 -19.29 9.32
N GLY A 38 -29.65 -18.71 10.51
CA GLY A 38 -28.53 -17.85 10.89
C GLY A 38 -28.40 -17.82 12.40
N LEU A 39 -27.22 -18.21 12.90
CA LEU A 39 -26.77 -18.00 14.26
C LEU A 39 -25.25 -17.94 14.21
N LEU A 40 -24.68 -16.77 14.50
CA LEU A 40 -23.59 -16.58 15.46
C LEU A 40 -23.41 -15.08 15.72
N SER A 41 -23.70 -14.73 16.97
CA SER A 41 -23.86 -13.41 17.55
C SER A 41 -22.57 -12.58 17.59
N ARG A 42 -22.67 -11.27 17.33
CA ARG A 42 -21.73 -10.27 17.88
C ARG A 42 -22.50 -9.29 18.75
N LYS A 43 -22.18 -9.30 20.05
CA LYS A 43 -22.64 -8.33 21.06
C LYS A 43 -22.25 -6.92 20.64
N LYS A 44 -23.22 -5.99 20.65
CA LYS A 44 -23.00 -4.55 20.65
C LYS A 44 -22.58 -4.11 22.05
N ILE A 45 -21.53 -3.30 22.15
CA ILE A 45 -21.22 -2.53 23.36
C ILE A 45 -21.50 -1.06 23.04
N LYS A 46 -22.29 -0.42 23.91
CA LYS A 46 -22.62 1.01 23.92
C LYS A 46 -21.38 1.82 24.29
N ILE A 47 -21.19 2.95 23.63
CA ILE A 47 -20.26 4.00 24.06
C ILE A 47 -21.13 5.09 24.68
N ASP A 48 -21.14 5.14 26.01
CA ASP A 48 -21.59 6.31 26.76
C ASP A 48 -20.35 7.08 27.23
N GLN A 49 -20.45 8.40 27.15
CA GLN A 49 -19.47 9.40 27.58
C GLN A 49 -19.21 9.31 29.09
N ILE A 50 -18.01 9.72 29.54
CA ILE A 50 -17.74 10.63 30.70
C ILE A 50 -16.26 10.56 31.15
N ASP A 51 -15.65 11.76 31.17
CA ASP A 51 -14.63 12.36 32.04
C ASP A 51 -13.13 11.98 32.04
N ASN A 52 -12.34 12.97 31.58
CA ASN A 52 -11.38 13.78 32.36
C ASN A 52 -10.54 13.06 33.44
N TYR A 53 -9.25 12.83 33.17
CA TYR A 53 -8.21 12.89 34.21
C TYR A 53 -6.85 13.26 33.58
N GLU A 54 -6.40 14.48 33.89
CA GLU A 54 -5.02 14.92 33.73
C GLU A 54 -4.11 14.33 34.84
N ASN A 55 -2.85 14.08 34.45
CA ASN A 55 -1.60 14.14 35.22
C ASN A 55 -1.41 13.27 36.50
N LYS A 56 -0.50 12.28 36.43
CA LYS A 56 0.79 12.33 37.17
C LYS A 56 1.81 11.28 36.70
N LEU A 57 3.08 11.67 36.85
CA LEU A 57 4.38 11.07 36.49
C LEU A 57 4.60 9.66 37.12
N GLU A 58 5.55 8.79 36.73
CA GLU A 58 7.01 8.94 36.57
C GLU A 58 7.62 7.72 35.83
N GLY A 59 8.78 7.91 35.19
CA GLY A 59 9.59 6.79 34.68
C GLY A 59 10.54 7.15 33.52
N ALA A 60 11.36 8.18 33.71
CA ALA A 60 12.37 8.61 32.74
C ALA A 60 13.65 7.74 32.79
N GLN A 61 14.28 7.51 31.64
CA GLN A 61 15.75 7.42 31.56
C GLN A 61 16.25 8.43 30.52
N LYS A 62 16.75 9.55 31.04
CA LYS A 62 17.53 10.58 30.35
C LYS A 62 18.98 10.12 30.30
N PHE A 63 19.61 10.16 29.14
CA PHE A 63 21.08 10.24 29.06
C PHE A 63 21.50 11.71 28.96
N LYS A 64 22.36 12.10 29.90
CA LYS A 64 22.96 13.43 30.07
C LYS A 64 24.04 13.67 29.02
N TYR A 65 24.12 14.90 28.51
CA TYR A 65 25.34 15.46 27.94
C TYR A 65 25.84 16.56 28.87
N ASP A 66 27.07 16.41 29.34
CA ASP A 66 27.79 17.41 30.14
C ASP A 66 28.41 18.44 29.19
N ASN A 67 28.05 19.72 29.37
CA ASN A 67 28.75 20.85 28.75
C ASN A 67 29.83 21.36 29.73
N LYS A 68 31.10 21.28 29.31
CA LYS A 68 32.17 22.11 29.86
C LYS A 68 32.61 23.08 28.78
N GLU A 69 32.32 24.36 29.01
CA GLU A 69 32.88 25.49 28.27
C GLU A 69 34.35 25.68 28.65
N GLN A 70 35.21 25.79 27.64
CA GLN A 70 36.45 26.57 27.71
C GLN A 70 36.62 27.29 26.37
N ASN A 71 36.72 28.62 26.46
CA ASN A 71 36.93 29.56 25.36
C ASN A 71 38.42 29.63 25.01
N GLU A 72 38.77 29.50 23.72
CA GLU A 72 39.96 30.12 23.13
C GLU A 72 39.62 30.61 21.72
N GLU A 73 39.78 31.92 21.48
CA GLU A 73 39.68 32.57 20.16
C GLU A 73 41.04 32.54 19.45
N VAL A 74 41.14 32.05 18.21
CA VAL A 74 42.12 32.54 17.22
C VAL A 74 41.66 32.19 15.78
N GLY A 75 41.67 33.18 14.87
CA GLY A 75 42.35 33.03 13.58
C GLY A 75 41.55 32.73 12.31
N LEU A 76 41.84 33.53 11.29
CA LEU A 76 41.34 33.51 9.91
C LEU A 76 41.87 32.34 9.06
N ASN A 77 41.07 32.01 8.03
CA ASN A 77 41.42 31.55 6.67
C ASN A 77 41.65 30.05 6.35
N ASN A 78 41.02 29.70 5.21
CA ASN A 78 41.38 28.76 4.14
C ASN A 78 40.85 27.32 4.15
N ASP A 79 40.08 27.06 3.07
CA ASP A 79 40.10 25.89 2.21
C ASP A 79 40.17 24.51 2.86
N MET A 80 39.05 23.78 2.86
CA MET A 80 39.10 22.33 2.69
C MET A 80 37.86 21.83 1.96
N ASN A 81 38.12 21.25 0.78
CA ASN A 81 37.29 20.26 0.12
C ASN A 81 36.54 19.39 1.15
N ILE A 82 35.23 19.60 1.27
CA ILE A 82 34.37 18.59 1.90
C ILE A 82 34.11 17.55 0.82
N THR A 83 34.93 16.52 0.92
CA THR A 83 34.82 15.19 0.34
C THR A 83 33.37 14.82 0.04
N PHE A 84 33.12 14.50 -1.23
CA PHE A 84 31.82 14.19 -1.83
C PHE A 84 31.22 12.84 -1.37
N ASP A 85 31.56 12.33 -0.18
CA ASP A 85 31.42 10.89 0.12
C ASP A 85 30.91 10.48 1.51
N GLU A 86 30.39 11.39 2.36
CA GLU A 86 30.03 10.99 3.75
C GLU A 86 28.69 11.48 4.32
N GLN A 87 27.68 11.75 3.49
CA GLN A 87 26.29 11.89 3.98
C GLN A 87 25.25 11.27 3.06
N ARG A 88 25.35 9.95 2.81
CA ARG A 88 24.13 9.17 2.57
C ARG A 88 23.47 8.92 3.92
N GLN A 89 22.90 9.97 4.49
CA GLN A 89 21.97 9.84 5.60
C GLN A 89 20.88 8.90 5.12
N ASP A 90 20.75 7.73 5.74
CA ASP A 90 19.66 6.79 5.44
C ASP A 90 18.38 7.62 5.40
N LEU A 91 17.72 7.65 4.23
CA LEU A 91 16.54 8.48 3.97
C LEU A 91 15.35 7.92 4.77
N MET A 92 15.38 8.15 6.08
CA MET A 92 14.38 7.68 7.01
C MET A 92 13.21 8.64 6.95
N LEU A 93 12.16 8.24 6.22
CA LEU A 93 10.89 8.93 6.25
C LEU A 93 10.26 8.83 7.64
N GLU A 94 9.44 9.80 8.02
CA GLU A 94 8.58 9.67 9.19
C GLU A 94 7.55 8.55 8.95
N TYR A 95 7.55 7.52 9.80
CA TYR A 95 6.62 6.40 9.71
C TYR A 95 6.10 5.98 11.08
N HIS A 96 4.93 5.32 11.06
CA HIS A 96 4.37 4.59 12.18
C HIS A 96 4.66 3.09 12.03
N LEU A 97 5.11 2.42 13.09
CA LEU A 97 5.37 0.97 13.08
C LEU A 97 4.19 0.21 13.70
N GLU A 98 3.59 -0.70 12.93
CA GLU A 98 2.54 -1.58 13.42
C GLU A 98 2.78 -2.99 12.89
N ASN A 99 2.77 -4.00 13.77
CA ASN A 99 2.96 -5.42 13.39
C ASN A 99 4.20 -5.66 12.50
N SER A 100 5.32 -4.99 12.82
CA SER A 100 6.59 -5.03 12.06
C SER A 100 6.52 -4.47 10.63
N ILE A 101 5.49 -3.67 10.33
CA ILE A 101 5.31 -2.96 9.06
C ILE A 101 5.46 -1.47 9.31
N GLN A 102 6.22 -0.80 8.44
CA GLN A 102 6.39 0.65 8.47
C GLN A 102 5.29 1.31 7.62
N TYR A 103 4.50 2.20 8.21
CA TYR A 103 3.43 2.94 7.55
C TYR A 103 3.77 4.42 7.42
N ILE A 104 3.66 4.97 6.22
CA ILE A 104 3.77 6.42 5.99
C ILE A 104 2.39 7.02 5.79
N SER A 105 2.23 8.28 6.18
CA SER A 105 0.99 9.02 5.93
C SER A 105 0.87 9.44 4.46
N GLY A 106 -0.34 9.78 4.02
CA GLY A 106 -0.52 10.38 2.68
C GLY A 106 0.23 11.71 2.51
N GLN A 107 0.37 12.49 3.59
CA GLN A 107 1.15 13.73 3.59
C GLN A 107 2.65 13.44 3.34
N THR A 108 3.19 12.45 4.05
CA THR A 108 4.58 12.00 3.89
C THR A 108 4.82 11.52 2.46
N LEU A 109 3.92 10.70 1.91
CA LEU A 109 4.01 10.24 0.52
C LEU A 109 3.99 11.42 -0.47
N ALA A 110 3.04 12.34 -0.33
CA ALA A 110 2.90 13.50 -1.20
C ALA A 110 4.15 14.41 -1.20
N GLN A 111 4.79 14.59 -0.04
CA GLN A 111 6.06 15.31 0.07
C GLN A 111 7.21 14.51 -0.56
N THR A 112 7.30 13.21 -0.26
CA THR A 112 8.36 12.32 -0.76
C THR A 112 8.37 12.26 -2.29
N MET A 113 7.19 12.17 -2.92
CA MET A 113 7.02 12.15 -4.38
C MET A 113 7.62 13.36 -5.09
N LYS A 114 7.74 14.51 -4.41
CA LYS A 114 8.30 15.74 -5.00
C LYS A 114 9.82 15.80 -4.91
N LEU A 115 10.40 15.07 -3.95
CA LEU A 115 11.80 15.20 -3.56
C LEU A 115 12.66 14.03 -4.04
N TYR A 116 12.06 12.86 -4.19
CA TYR A 116 12.79 11.62 -4.44
C TYR A 116 12.19 10.80 -5.57
N ASP A 117 13.05 10.07 -6.28
CA ASP A 117 12.62 9.00 -7.18
C ASP A 117 12.21 7.77 -6.35
N ILE A 118 10.90 7.54 -6.25
CA ILE A 118 10.33 6.47 -5.43
C ILE A 118 9.56 5.45 -6.28
N LEU A 119 9.52 4.21 -5.79
CA LEU A 119 8.72 3.15 -6.40
C LEU A 119 7.40 3.04 -5.66
N ILE A 120 6.30 3.37 -6.33
CA ILE A 120 4.95 3.23 -5.77
C ILE A 120 4.27 2.04 -6.44
N TYR A 121 3.74 1.10 -5.65
CA TYR A 121 3.00 -0.05 -6.16
C TYR A 121 1.57 -0.09 -5.62
N ASP A 122 0.62 -0.18 -6.55
CA ASP A 122 -0.77 -0.43 -6.26
C ASP A 122 -1.04 -1.94 -6.27
N CYS A 123 -1.48 -2.47 -5.12
CA CYS A 123 -1.79 -3.87 -4.91
C CYS A 123 -3.31 -4.16 -5.00
N ARG A 124 -4.11 -3.21 -5.52
CA ARG A 124 -5.54 -3.42 -5.81
C ARG A 124 -5.76 -4.28 -7.05
N TYR A 125 -7.01 -4.60 -7.35
CA TYR A 125 -7.37 -5.27 -8.60
C TYR A 125 -7.18 -4.34 -9.81
N LEU A 126 -7.04 -4.93 -10.99
CA LEU A 126 -6.69 -4.20 -12.21
C LEU A 126 -7.74 -3.12 -12.54
N TYR A 127 -9.03 -3.43 -12.39
CA TYR A 127 -10.10 -2.45 -12.68
C TYR A 127 -10.06 -1.27 -11.69
N GLU A 128 -9.72 -1.49 -10.42
CA GLU A 128 -9.56 -0.42 -9.42
C GLU A 128 -8.38 0.50 -9.82
N PHE A 129 -7.27 -0.08 -10.26
CA PHE A 129 -6.09 0.66 -10.71
C PHE A 129 -6.36 1.45 -12.00
N GLN A 130 -7.01 0.82 -12.98
CA GLN A 130 -7.36 1.45 -14.26
C GLN A 130 -8.40 2.56 -14.08
N GLY A 131 -9.33 2.39 -13.15
CA GLY A 131 -10.30 3.42 -12.77
C GLY A 131 -9.64 4.67 -12.19
N GLY A 132 -8.57 4.49 -11.43
CA GLY A 132 -7.64 5.54 -11.06
C GLY A 132 -6.66 5.13 -9.98
N HIS A 133 -5.48 5.75 -9.96
CA HIS A 133 -4.35 5.38 -9.11
C HIS A 133 -3.45 6.59 -8.82
N ILE A 134 -2.55 6.50 -7.83
CA ILE A 134 -1.54 7.53 -7.53
C ILE A 134 -0.61 7.72 -8.74
N GLN A 135 -0.30 8.96 -9.11
CA GLN A 135 0.61 9.26 -10.22
C GLN A 135 1.96 8.53 -10.07
N GLY A 136 2.42 7.92 -11.16
CA GLY A 136 3.66 7.14 -11.17
C GLY A 136 3.56 5.74 -10.52
N ALA A 137 2.42 5.37 -9.95
CA ALA A 137 2.25 4.03 -9.39
C ALA A 137 2.20 2.96 -10.48
N LYS A 138 2.84 1.82 -10.19
CA LYS A 138 2.76 0.61 -11.00
C LYS A 138 1.77 -0.37 -10.40
N HIS A 139 1.00 -1.05 -11.24
CA HIS A 139 0.13 -2.13 -10.79
C HIS A 139 0.93 -3.38 -10.45
N LEU A 140 0.78 -3.88 -9.22
CA LEU A 140 1.44 -5.09 -8.73
C LEU A 140 0.43 -6.23 -8.64
N ASN A 141 0.25 -6.93 -9.75
CA ASN A 141 -0.75 -7.99 -9.86
C ASN A 141 -0.32 -9.30 -9.17
N HIS A 142 -1.23 -10.28 -9.14
CA HIS A 142 -1.01 -11.58 -8.49
C HIS A 142 0.02 -12.48 -9.20
N PHE A 143 0.30 -12.22 -10.47
CA PHE A 143 1.25 -12.97 -11.28
C PHE A 143 2.60 -12.28 -11.41
N THR A 144 2.76 -11.06 -10.89
CA THR A 144 4.01 -10.31 -11.01
C THR A 144 5.15 -11.12 -10.40
N ASN A 145 6.20 -11.31 -11.21
CA ASN A 145 7.46 -11.86 -10.73
C ASN A 145 8.18 -10.79 -9.89
N LEU A 146 7.99 -10.85 -8.57
CA LEU A 146 8.58 -9.88 -7.64
C LEU A 146 10.11 -9.84 -7.73
N PHE A 147 10.75 -10.96 -8.08
CA PHE A 147 12.20 -10.99 -8.25
C PHE A 147 12.63 -10.15 -9.45
N GLU A 148 11.98 -10.28 -10.59
CA GLU A 148 12.32 -9.46 -11.77
C GLU A 148 11.95 -8.00 -11.58
N GLU A 149 10.77 -7.71 -10.99
CA GLU A 149 10.31 -6.33 -10.81
C GLU A 149 11.21 -5.53 -9.85
N LEU A 150 11.64 -6.15 -8.75
CA LEU A 150 12.35 -5.49 -7.66
C LEU A 150 13.85 -5.85 -7.57
N PHE A 151 14.28 -7.03 -8.00
CA PHE A 151 15.65 -7.52 -7.77
C PHE A 151 16.40 -7.87 -9.07
N GLY A 152 15.83 -7.57 -10.24
CA GLY A 152 16.48 -7.79 -11.53
C GLY A 152 17.78 -6.98 -11.68
N ALA A 153 18.66 -7.44 -12.58
CA ALA A 153 20.05 -6.99 -12.73
C ALA A 153 20.25 -5.46 -12.93
N THR A 154 19.22 -4.75 -13.38
CA THR A 154 19.25 -3.30 -13.66
C THR A 154 18.55 -2.45 -12.59
N LYS A 155 18.04 -3.06 -11.52
CA LYS A 155 17.26 -2.36 -10.50
C LYS A 155 18.16 -1.81 -9.38
N GLN A 156 17.99 -0.52 -9.10
CA GLN A 156 18.79 0.21 -8.13
C GLN A 156 18.45 -0.23 -6.70
N GLN A 157 19.50 -0.56 -5.94
CA GLN A 157 19.41 -0.81 -4.50
C GLN A 157 19.08 0.50 -3.75
N ASN A 158 18.48 0.41 -2.57
CA ASN A 158 18.16 1.56 -1.69
C ASN A 158 17.08 2.55 -2.19
N LYS A 159 16.21 2.14 -3.12
CA LYS A 159 15.02 2.95 -3.44
C LYS A 159 14.00 2.92 -2.30
N ILE A 160 13.29 4.04 -2.14
CA ILE A 160 12.08 4.09 -1.33
C ILE A 160 10.97 3.34 -2.09
N VAL A 161 10.40 2.33 -1.45
CA VAL A 161 9.31 1.53 -1.99
C VAL A 161 8.07 1.74 -1.14
N VAL A 162 6.97 2.15 -1.76
CA VAL A 162 5.68 2.36 -1.08
C VAL A 162 4.65 1.45 -1.73
N LEU A 163 4.03 0.58 -0.93
CA LEU A 163 2.90 -0.24 -1.38
C LEU A 163 1.60 0.30 -0.82
N TYR A 164 0.52 0.16 -1.56
CA TYR A 164 -0.81 0.45 -1.06
C TYR A 164 -1.86 -0.49 -1.63
N CYS A 165 -3.02 -0.55 -0.99
CA CYS A 165 -4.23 -1.02 -1.65
C CYS A 165 -5.36 -0.04 -1.34
N GLU A 166 -6.63 -0.48 -1.38
CA GLU A 166 -7.75 0.44 -1.12
C GLU A 166 -7.69 1.05 0.29
N PHE A 167 -7.44 0.21 1.30
CA PHE A 167 -7.34 0.62 2.72
C PHE A 167 -6.00 0.27 3.36
N SER A 168 -5.11 -0.41 2.63
CA SER A 168 -3.81 -0.92 3.11
C SER A 168 -3.84 -1.91 4.30
N ILE A 169 -4.95 -2.62 4.49
CA ILE A 169 -5.13 -3.56 5.63
C ILE A 169 -4.76 -5.01 5.27
N LYS A 170 -4.93 -5.44 4.02
CA LYS A 170 -4.78 -6.86 3.65
C LYS A 170 -3.89 -7.08 2.43
N ARG A 171 -4.32 -6.60 1.26
CA ARG A 171 -3.65 -6.88 -0.02
C ARG A 171 -2.20 -6.36 -0.06
N SER A 172 -1.96 -5.14 0.39
CA SER A 172 -0.61 -4.56 0.46
C SER A 172 0.25 -5.18 1.56
N GLN A 173 -0.33 -5.54 2.72
CA GLN A 173 0.39 -6.26 3.77
C GLN A 173 0.86 -7.64 3.30
N GLU A 174 0.00 -8.41 2.62
CA GLU A 174 0.38 -9.69 2.00
C GLU A 174 1.61 -9.49 1.09
N LYS A 175 1.59 -8.45 0.25
CA LYS A 175 2.71 -8.13 -0.65
C LYS A 175 3.97 -7.63 0.08
N TYR A 176 3.83 -6.85 1.13
CA TYR A 176 4.94 -6.38 1.96
C TYR A 176 5.74 -7.56 2.51
N PHE A 177 5.06 -8.56 3.08
CA PHE A 177 5.72 -9.74 3.63
C PHE A 177 6.32 -10.63 2.53
N GLU A 178 5.66 -10.78 1.38
CA GLU A 178 6.22 -11.48 0.21
C GLU A 178 7.56 -10.84 -0.23
N ILE A 179 7.58 -9.51 -0.37
CA ILE A 179 8.78 -8.76 -0.76
C ILE A 179 9.87 -8.89 0.30
N ARG A 180 9.55 -8.69 1.58
CA ARG A 180 10.54 -8.77 2.66
C ARG A 180 11.11 -10.19 2.82
N LYS A 181 10.30 -11.22 2.62
CA LYS A 181 10.76 -12.62 2.60
C LYS A 181 11.74 -12.86 1.45
N LEU A 182 11.44 -12.36 0.26
CA LEU A 182 12.32 -12.45 -0.89
C LEU A 182 13.64 -11.70 -0.64
N ASP A 183 13.57 -10.45 -0.17
CA ASP A 183 14.73 -9.62 0.17
C ASP A 183 15.67 -10.32 1.16
N ARG A 184 15.10 -10.91 2.23
CA ARG A 184 15.85 -11.69 3.22
C ARG A 184 16.46 -12.96 2.66
N SER A 185 15.82 -13.63 1.71
CA SER A 185 16.40 -14.82 1.07
C SER A 185 17.59 -14.51 0.18
N MET A 186 17.70 -13.27 -0.29
CA MET A 186 18.77 -12.80 -1.18
C MET A 186 19.95 -12.17 -0.41
N ASN A 187 19.78 -11.87 0.88
CA ASN A 187 20.75 -11.10 1.66
C ASN A 187 21.19 -11.85 2.93
N LYS A 188 22.47 -11.72 3.29
CA LYS A 188 22.99 -12.19 4.58
C LYS A 188 22.51 -11.24 5.68
N TYR A 189 21.91 -11.80 6.73
CA TYR A 189 21.47 -11.01 7.89
C TYR A 189 22.61 -10.15 8.48
N PRO A 190 22.37 -8.88 8.87
CA PRO A 190 21.08 -8.15 8.90
C PRO A 190 20.74 -7.35 7.63
N LYS A 191 21.51 -7.48 6.54
CA LYS A 191 21.36 -6.68 5.32
C LYS A 191 19.98 -6.85 4.66
N LEU A 192 19.49 -5.76 4.05
CA LEU A 192 18.35 -5.71 3.14
C LEU A 192 18.72 -4.89 1.92
N THR A 193 18.11 -5.19 0.78
CA THR A 193 18.16 -4.35 -0.42
C THR A 193 17.18 -3.18 -0.30
N TYR A 194 16.02 -3.39 0.35
CA TYR A 194 14.98 -2.39 0.55
C TYR A 194 14.76 -2.11 2.04
N ASN A 195 15.68 -1.32 2.62
CA ASN A 195 15.52 -0.76 3.98
C ASN A 195 14.26 0.11 4.06
N ASN A 196 14.04 0.94 3.04
CA ASN A 196 12.97 1.93 2.93
C ASN A 196 11.72 1.35 2.26
N LEU A 197 11.14 0.30 2.86
CA LEU A 197 9.90 -0.34 2.39
C LEU A 197 8.74 0.06 3.31
N TYR A 198 7.72 0.69 2.74
CA TYR A 198 6.59 1.26 3.48
C TYR A 198 5.23 0.82 2.93
N LEU A 199 4.21 0.87 3.78
CA LEU A 199 2.80 0.89 3.38
C LEU A 199 2.24 2.31 3.48
N LEU A 200 1.41 2.70 2.52
CA LEU A 200 0.61 3.92 2.64
C LEU A 200 -0.53 3.69 3.64
N SER A 201 -0.50 4.39 4.76
CA SER A 201 -1.55 4.32 5.79
C SER A 201 -2.92 4.67 5.20
N LYS A 202 -3.94 3.88 5.56
CA LYS A 202 -5.35 3.98 5.10
C LYS A 202 -5.57 3.92 3.58
N GLY A 203 -4.52 3.63 2.81
CA GLY A 203 -4.57 3.27 1.39
C GLY A 203 -5.05 4.38 0.45
N TYR A 204 -5.38 3.98 -0.77
CA TYR A 204 -5.82 4.88 -1.84
C TYR A 204 -7.11 5.62 -1.49
N SER A 205 -8.00 5.00 -0.70
CA SER A 205 -9.27 5.62 -0.30
C SER A 205 -9.08 6.92 0.47
N GLU A 206 -8.14 6.98 1.43
CA GLU A 206 -7.83 8.23 2.13
C GLU A 206 -6.97 9.17 1.29
N PHE A 207 -5.99 8.63 0.57
CA PHE A 207 -5.08 9.44 -0.24
C PHE A 207 -5.82 10.22 -1.32
N TYR A 208 -6.72 9.57 -2.06
CA TYR A 208 -7.50 10.20 -3.12
C TYR A 208 -8.37 11.35 -2.59
N LYS A 209 -8.98 11.20 -1.40
CA LYS A 209 -9.79 12.25 -0.77
C LYS A 209 -9.01 13.51 -0.46
N LYS A 210 -7.71 13.39 -0.13
CA LYS A 210 -6.86 14.50 0.31
C LYS A 210 -5.96 15.06 -0.80
N PHE A 211 -5.53 14.22 -1.73
CA PHE A 211 -4.51 14.50 -2.73
C PHE A 211 -4.97 14.10 -4.14
N GLN A 212 -6.21 14.43 -4.49
CA GLN A 212 -6.83 14.05 -5.76
C GLN A 212 -6.01 14.53 -6.99
N ASN A 213 -5.37 15.70 -6.88
CA ASN A 213 -4.49 16.26 -7.91
C ASN A 213 -3.20 15.45 -8.15
N MET A 214 -2.86 14.53 -7.24
CA MET A 214 -1.73 13.61 -7.35
C MET A 214 -2.17 12.20 -7.79
N CYS A 215 -3.41 12.07 -8.26
CA CYS A 215 -3.98 10.83 -8.77
C CYS A 215 -4.32 10.96 -10.25
N ASN A 216 -4.28 9.85 -10.96
CA ASN A 216 -4.84 9.69 -12.30
C ASN A 216 -6.23 9.06 -12.16
N GLY A 217 -7.22 9.57 -12.89
CA GLY A 217 -8.57 8.98 -12.88
C GLY A 217 -9.33 9.17 -11.57
N ASN A 218 -10.29 8.28 -11.31
CA ASN A 218 -11.22 8.33 -10.19
C ASN A 218 -10.96 7.25 -9.14
N TYR A 219 -11.57 7.40 -7.97
CA TYR A 219 -11.62 6.32 -6.99
C TYR A 219 -12.72 5.31 -7.36
N ILE A 220 -12.30 4.09 -7.70
CA ILE A 220 -13.19 2.93 -7.88
C ILE A 220 -12.99 1.96 -6.71
N PRO A 221 -14.03 1.68 -5.90
CA PRO A 221 -13.94 0.74 -4.79
C PRO A 221 -13.95 -0.71 -5.29
N MET A 222 -13.42 -1.63 -4.47
CA MET A 222 -13.35 -3.05 -4.81
C MET A 222 -14.73 -3.72 -5.01
N ASN A 223 -15.79 -3.18 -4.41
CA ASN A 223 -17.14 -3.72 -4.49
C ASN A 223 -18.08 -2.85 -5.33
N ASP A 224 -17.52 -2.09 -6.28
CA ASP A 224 -18.32 -1.34 -7.24
C ASP A 224 -19.19 -2.29 -8.08
N ILE A 225 -20.49 -2.01 -8.11
CA ILE A 225 -21.51 -2.82 -8.80
C ILE A 225 -21.21 -2.93 -10.29
N LEU A 226 -20.59 -1.91 -10.89
CA LEU A 226 -20.25 -1.90 -12.31
C LEU A 226 -19.11 -2.87 -12.67
N TYR A 227 -18.39 -3.39 -11.67
CA TYR A 227 -17.19 -4.21 -11.86
C TYR A 227 -17.29 -5.59 -11.19
N GLU A 228 -18.50 -6.07 -10.90
CA GLU A 228 -18.72 -7.36 -10.22
C GLU A 228 -18.09 -8.54 -11.00
N GLN A 229 -18.21 -8.53 -12.33
CA GLN A 229 -17.65 -9.58 -13.19
C GLN A 229 -16.12 -9.56 -13.22
N GLU A 230 -15.51 -8.37 -13.25
CA GLU A 230 -14.05 -8.18 -13.19
C GLU A 230 -13.52 -8.63 -11.84
N LEU A 231 -14.21 -8.29 -10.75
CA LEU A 231 -13.87 -8.72 -9.41
C LEU A 231 -13.85 -10.25 -9.31
N GLU A 232 -14.89 -10.92 -9.80
CA GLU A 232 -14.97 -12.39 -9.76
C GLU A 232 -13.80 -13.02 -10.52
N LYS A 233 -13.51 -12.54 -11.74
CA LYS A 233 -12.38 -13.02 -12.56
C LYS A 233 -11.04 -12.82 -11.85
N GLU A 234 -10.79 -11.63 -11.29
CA GLU A 234 -9.54 -11.33 -10.57
C GLU A 234 -9.39 -12.18 -9.30
N GLN A 235 -10.48 -12.47 -8.59
CA GLN A 235 -10.47 -13.38 -7.44
C GLN A 235 -10.13 -14.81 -7.84
N GLN A 236 -10.71 -15.32 -8.94
CA GLN A 236 -10.38 -16.65 -9.48
C GLN A 236 -8.89 -16.72 -9.86
N LEU A 237 -8.39 -15.71 -10.58
CA LEU A 237 -6.99 -15.59 -10.96
C LEU A 237 -6.05 -15.56 -9.75
N ARG A 238 -6.40 -14.80 -8.70
CA ARG A 238 -5.67 -14.77 -7.43
C ARG A 238 -5.58 -16.15 -6.80
N ASN A 239 -6.69 -16.88 -6.77
CA ASN A 239 -6.75 -18.21 -6.17
C ASN A 239 -5.88 -19.20 -6.94
N ILE A 240 -5.91 -19.16 -8.28
CA ILE A 240 -5.04 -19.95 -9.15
C ILE A 240 -3.57 -19.63 -8.87
N ALA A 241 -3.20 -18.35 -8.77
CA ALA A 241 -1.83 -17.93 -8.46
C ALA A 241 -1.36 -18.48 -7.09
N LYS A 242 -2.21 -18.38 -6.06
CA LYS A 242 -1.93 -18.94 -4.73
C LYS A 242 -1.74 -20.45 -4.76
N GLN A 243 -2.59 -21.19 -5.49
CA GLN A 243 -2.45 -22.63 -5.64
C GLN A 243 -1.16 -23.02 -6.36
N LYS A 244 -0.84 -22.37 -7.49
CA LYS A 244 0.42 -22.60 -8.21
C LYS A 244 1.65 -22.35 -7.32
N ASN A 245 1.64 -21.29 -6.53
CA ASN A 245 2.73 -20.99 -5.60
C ASN A 245 2.88 -22.04 -4.49
N ARG A 246 1.76 -22.55 -3.96
CA ARG A 246 1.77 -23.65 -2.98
C ARG A 246 2.33 -24.94 -3.59
N LEU A 247 1.92 -25.29 -4.80
CA LEU A 247 2.43 -26.47 -5.51
C LEU A 247 3.95 -26.38 -5.78
N LYS A 248 4.44 -25.22 -6.22
CA LYS A 248 5.89 -24.98 -6.39
C LYS A 248 6.67 -25.16 -5.09
N GLN A 249 6.13 -24.70 -3.96
CA GLN A 249 6.77 -24.89 -2.65
C GLN A 249 6.83 -26.36 -2.25
N ILE A 250 5.73 -27.12 -2.45
CA ILE A 250 5.69 -28.55 -2.16
C ILE A 250 6.72 -29.30 -3.02
N GLN A 251 6.75 -29.04 -4.33
CA GLN A 251 7.69 -29.67 -5.26
C GLN A 251 9.15 -29.41 -4.86
N LYS A 252 9.47 -28.19 -4.41
CA LYS A 252 10.81 -27.85 -3.91
C LYS A 252 11.18 -28.68 -2.67
N ILE A 253 10.25 -28.88 -1.75
CA ILE A 253 10.48 -29.68 -0.54
C ILE A 253 10.65 -31.16 -0.88
N THR A 254 9.74 -31.72 -1.68
CA THR A 254 9.79 -33.15 -2.06
C THR A 254 11.00 -33.47 -2.94
N GLY A 255 11.39 -32.55 -3.84
CA GLY A 255 12.58 -32.69 -4.66
C GLY A 255 13.88 -32.67 -3.85
N CYS A 256 13.95 -31.90 -2.76
CA CYS A 256 15.09 -31.93 -1.83
C CYS A 256 15.14 -33.21 -0.97
N LEU A 257 14.01 -33.90 -0.77
CA LEU A 257 13.93 -35.12 0.03
C LEU A 257 14.32 -36.39 -0.74
N ASN A 258 14.37 -36.33 -2.08
CA ASN A 258 14.70 -37.47 -2.95
C ASN A 258 16.18 -37.58 -3.33
N ILE A 259 17.09 -36.95 -2.57
CA ILE A 259 18.54 -37.14 -2.69
C ILE A 259 18.99 -38.00 -1.52
N LYS A 260 18.96 -39.32 -1.70
CA LYS A 260 19.67 -40.32 -0.87
C LYS A 260 20.10 -41.48 -1.75
#